data_AF-A0A7K2NMP3-F1
#
_entry.id   AF-A0A7K2NMP3-F1
#
_cell.length_a   1.000
_cell.length_b   1.000
_cell.length_c   1.000
_cell.angle_alpha   90.00
_cell.angle_beta   90.00
_cell.angle_gamma   90.00
#
_symmetry.space_group_name_H-M   'P 1'
#
loop_
_entity.id
_entity.type
_entity.pdbx_description
1 polymer ?
#
loop_
_entity_poly.entity_id
_entity_poly.type
_entity_poly.pdbx_seq_one_letter_code
_entity_poly.pdbx_strand_id
1 'polypeptide(L)' 'ATTALSALAVTAGNGLGGRAVALSRPCAVTDYSVSRQISHEYDLPVAAEGLRSVLAVPVVVRRRVRGVLYGA' A
#
# COMPACT_ATOMS: atom_id res chain seq x y z
N ALA A 1 0.95 -15.40 -7.04
CA ALA A 1 -0.18 -14.82 -6.28
C ALA A 1 0.35 -14.41 -4.92
N THR A 2 -0.11 -13.28 -4.37
CA THR A 2 0.38 -12.74 -3.09
C THR A 2 -0.52 -13.16 -1.93
N THR A 3 -0.28 -14.35 -1.39
CA THR A 3 -1.15 -15.00 -0.40
C THR A 3 -1.15 -14.31 0.98
N ALA A 4 -0.01 -13.82 1.46
CA ALA A 4 0.15 -13.08 2.72
C ALA A 4 -0.50 -11.69 2.67
N LEU A 5 -0.74 -11.14 1.48
CA LEU A 5 -1.50 -9.90 1.30
C LEU A 5 -3.00 -10.14 1.13
N SER A 6 -3.43 -11.39 1.00
CA SER A 6 -4.84 -11.73 0.88
C SER A 6 -5.58 -11.38 2.16
N ALA A 7 -6.74 -10.73 2.02
CA ALA A 7 -7.57 -10.26 3.14
C ALA A 7 -6.87 -9.33 4.15
N LEU A 8 -5.69 -8.78 3.82
CA LEU A 8 -5.03 -7.78 4.66
C LEU A 8 -5.81 -6.47 4.61
N ALA A 9 -6.30 -6.01 5.77
CA ALA A 9 -7.07 -4.78 5.86
C ALA A 9 -6.17 -3.55 5.67
N VAL A 10 -6.55 -2.66 4.75
CA VAL A 10 -5.86 -1.39 4.51
C VAL A 10 -6.51 -0.30 5.35
N THR A 11 -5.78 0.19 6.35
CA THR A 11 -6.20 1.31 7.20
C THR A 11 -5.66 2.61 6.62
N ALA A 12 -6.51 3.64 6.49
CA ALA A 12 -6.07 4.94 5.99
C ALA A 12 -4.93 5.51 6.86
N GLY A 13 -3.87 5.99 6.22
CA GLY A 13 -2.63 6.44 6.87
C GLY A 13 -1.56 5.36 7.05
N ASN A 14 -1.92 4.08 7.12
CA ASN A 14 -0.97 3.01 7.40
C ASN A 14 -0.36 2.42 6.12
N GLY A 15 0.97 2.24 6.12
CA GLY A 15 1.71 1.72 4.99
C GLY A 15 1.52 2.51 3.70
N LEU A 16 1.96 1.92 2.59
CA LEU A 16 1.85 2.58 1.28
C LEU A 16 0.40 2.76 0.84
N GLY A 17 -0.41 1.71 1.00
CA GLY A 17 -1.82 1.73 0.59
C GLY A 17 -2.66 2.72 1.38
N GLY A 18 -2.54 2.68 2.71
CA GLY A 18 -3.25 3.61 3.58
C GLY A 18 -2.84 5.05 3.32
N ARG A 19 -1.57 5.32 3.03
CA ARG A 19 -1.12 6.64 2.60
C ARG A 19 -1.77 7.08 1.29
N ALA A 20 -1.86 6.19 0.30
CA ALA A 20 -2.55 6.49 -0.96
C ALA A 20 -4.04 6.79 -0.73
N VAL A 21 -4.71 6.07 0.18
CA VAL A 21 -6.09 6.35 0.61
C VAL A 21 -6.19 7.74 1.25
N ALA A 22 -5.35 8.03 2.25
CA ALA A 22 -5.39 9.27 3.01
C ALA A 22 -5.15 10.50 2.12
N LEU A 23 -4.22 10.39 1.17
CA LEU A 23 -3.88 11.48 0.26
C LEU A 23 -4.80 11.54 -0.96
N SER A 24 -5.56 10.48 -1.26
CA SER A 24 -6.30 10.30 -2.51
C SER A 24 -5.41 10.53 -3.75
N ARG A 25 -4.15 10.11 -3.67
CA ARG A 25 -3.14 10.26 -4.73
C ARG A 25 -2.26 9.01 -4.86
N PRO A 26 -1.73 8.71 -6.07
CA PRO A 26 -0.74 7.66 -6.24
C PRO A 26 0.49 7.86 -5.36
N CYS A 27 1.02 6.78 -4.79
CA CYS A 27 2.22 6.75 -3.96
C CYS A 27 3.12 5.58 -4.38
N ALA A 28 4.44 5.80 -4.46
CA ALA A 28 5.40 4.76 -4.77
C ALA A 28 6.59 4.80 -3.82
N VAL A 29 7.17 3.64 -3.53
CA VAL A 29 8.43 3.48 -2.82
C VAL A 29 9.30 2.49 -3.56
N THR A 30 10.61 2.72 -3.58
CA THR A 30 11.59 1.83 -4.23
C THR A 30 12.15 0.78 -3.29
N ASP A 31 12.06 1.01 -1.98
CA ASP A 31 12.39 0.02 -0.96
C ASP A 31 11.42 0.17 0.22
N TYR A 32 10.42 -0.70 0.25
CA TYR A 32 9.35 -0.68 1.26
C TYR A 32 9.91 -0.79 2.67
N SER A 33 10.89 -1.66 2.90
CA SER A 33 11.38 -2.04 4.23
C SER A 33 12.08 -0.90 4.99
N VAL A 34 12.63 0.07 4.28
CA VAL A 34 13.38 1.20 4.86
C VAL A 34 12.77 2.56 4.53
N SER A 35 11.62 2.57 3.84
CA SER A 35 11.02 3.81 3.38
C SER A 35 10.41 4.60 4.53
N ARG A 36 11.07 5.71 4.90
CA ARG A 36 10.56 6.69 5.87
C ARG A 36 9.30 7.44 5.43
N GLN A 37 8.87 7.21 4.20
CA GLN A 37 7.71 7.86 3.61
C GLN A 37 6.40 7.14 3.93
N ILE A 38 6.47 5.94 4.49
CA ILE A 38 5.32 5.12 4.87
C ILE A 38 5.54 4.61 6.30
N SER A 39 4.47 4.15 6.94
CA SER A 39 4.58 3.39 8.18
C SER A 39 4.72 1.89 7.88
N HIS A 40 5.11 1.12 8.90
CA HIS A 40 5.67 -0.22 8.76
C HIS A 40 4.80 -1.33 9.37
N GLU A 41 3.50 -1.08 9.58
CA GLU A 41 2.57 -2.07 10.14
C GLU A 41 2.38 -3.30 9.23
N TYR A 42 2.69 -3.18 7.95
CA TYR A 42 2.55 -4.24 6.95
C TYR A 42 3.88 -4.83 6.49
N ASP A 43 4.99 -4.54 7.17
CA ASP A 43 6.31 -5.07 6.79
C ASP A 43 6.32 -6.61 6.73
N LEU A 44 5.74 -7.28 7.73
CA LEU A 44 5.70 -8.75 7.77
C LEU A 44 5.01 -9.36 6.54
N PRO A 45 3.75 -9.03 6.21
CA PRO A 45 3.09 -9.61 5.05
C PRO A 45 3.70 -9.14 3.71
N VAL A 46 4.26 -7.92 3.63
CA VAL A 46 4.93 -7.43 2.40
C VAL A 46 6.27 -8.15 2.18
N ALA A 47 7.05 -8.37 3.24
CA ALA A 47 8.30 -9.10 3.19
C ALA A 47 8.09 -10.59 2.90
N ALA A 48 7.00 -11.19 3.40
CA ALA A 48 6.63 -12.57 3.09
C ALA A 48 6.38 -12.80 1.59
N GLU A 49 5.98 -11.77 0.85
CA GLU A 49 5.83 -11.79 -0.61
C GLU A 49 7.12 -11.40 -1.37
N GLY A 50 8.19 -11.02 -0.67
CA GLY A 50 9.45 -10.59 -1.28
C GLY A 50 9.38 -9.25 -2.00
N LEU A 51 8.38 -8.40 -1.73
CA LEU A 51 8.20 -7.12 -2.41
C LEU A 51 9.12 -6.05 -1.82
N ARG A 52 9.70 -5.20 -2.69
CA ARG A 52 10.54 -4.05 -2.29
C ARG A 52 10.07 -2.75 -2.93
N SER A 53 10.05 -2.71 -4.25
CA SER A 53 9.47 -1.60 -5.00
C SER A 53 7.97 -1.82 -5.12
N VAL A 54 7.17 -0.86 -4.67
CA VAL A 54 5.71 -0.97 -4.70
C VAL A 54 5.10 0.38 -5.08
N LEU A 55 4.10 0.35 -5.96
CA LEU A 55 3.21 1.46 -6.31
C LEU A 55 1.81 1.17 -5.77
N ALA A 56 1.17 2.15 -5.16
CA ALA A 56 -0.23 2.12 -4.75
C ALA A 56 -1.00 3.25 -5.45
N VAL A 57 -2.09 2.90 -6.13
CA VAL A 57 -2.95 3.83 -6.87
C VAL A 57 -4.37 3.77 -6.31
N PRO A 58 -4.92 4.86 -5.76
CA PRO A 58 -6.28 4.85 -5.24
C PRO A 58 -7.31 4.84 -6.38
N VAL A 59 -8.34 3.99 -6.26
CA VAL A 59 -9.50 3.99 -7.16
C VAL A 59 -10.55 4.94 -6.58
N VAL A 60 -10.70 6.11 -7.21
CA VAL A 60 -11.62 7.15 -6.74
C VAL A 60 -12.92 7.13 -7.54
N VAL A 61 -14.05 6.97 -6.85
CA VAL A 61 -15.39 7.00 -7.44
C VAL A 61 -16.24 7.99 -6.67
N ARG A 62 -16.86 8.94 -7.38
CA ARG A 62 -17.69 10.01 -6.78
C ARG A 62 -16.95 10.74 -5.63
N ARG A 63 -15.69 11.13 -5.87
CA ARG A 63 -14.81 11.85 -4.91
C ARG A 63 -14.51 11.07 -3.62
N ARG A 64 -14.69 9.74 -3.60
CA ARG A 64 -14.31 8.87 -2.48
C ARG A 64 -13.44 7.72 -2.97
N VAL A 65 -12.42 7.38 -2.19
CA VAL A 65 -11.60 6.19 -2.45
C VAL A 65 -12.44 4.94 -2.17
N ARG A 66 -12.48 4.02 -3.13
CA ARG A 66 -13.22 2.74 -3.04
C ARG A 66 -12.32 1.51 -2.94
N GLY A 67 -11.04 1.70 -3.20
CA GLY A 67 -10.01 0.67 -3.13
C GLY A 67 -8.67 1.24 -3.55
N VAL A 68 -7.65 0.39 -3.52
CA VAL A 68 -6.29 0.71 -3.95
C VAL A 68 -5.82 -0.42 -4.85
N LEU A 69 -5.25 -0.07 -6.00
CA LEU A 69 -4.54 -1.00 -6.88
C LEU A 69 -3.06 -0.96 -6.53
N TYR A 70 -2.43 -2.13 -6.52
CA TYR A 70 -0.99 -2.25 -6.24
C TYR A 70 -0.25 -2.80 -7.47
N GLY A 71 0.99 -2.35 -7.66
CA GLY A 71 1.94 -2.92 -8.60
C GLY A 71 3.30 -3.09 -7.92
N ALA A 72 3.97 -4.21 -8.17
CA ALA A 72 5.27 -4.57 -7.63
C ALA A 72 6.01 -5.51 -8.59
#